data_AF-A0A401LSF9-F1
#
_entry.id   AF-A0A401LSF9-F1
#
_cell.length_a   1.000
_cell.length_b   1.000
_cell.length_c   1.000
_cell.angle_alpha   90.00
_cell.angle_beta   90.00
_cell.angle_gamma   90.00
#
_symmetry.space_group_name_H-M   'P 1'
#
loop_
_entity.id
_entity.type
_entity.pdbx_description
1 polymer ?
#
loop_
_entity_poly.entity_id
_entity_poly.type
_entity_poly.pdbx_seq_one_letter_code
_entity_poly.pdbx_strand_id
1 'polypeptide(L)'
;MAQHTYDNESVQELIGWAKKMLETKNYPTEKYQINKCTSIINGKLYLESLIAMISRNWENPTFHSTIEQLWEYREKWESREEK
;
A
#
# COMPACT_ATOMS: atom_id res chain seq x y z
N MET A 1 12.42 3.95 -12.87
CA MET A 1 11.27 4.43 -12.07
C MET A 1 10.07 3.81 -12.74
N ALA A 2 9.47 2.79 -12.13
CA ALA A 2 8.24 2.24 -12.68
C ALA A 2 7.21 3.37 -12.74
N GLN A 3 6.57 3.54 -13.89
CA GLN A 3 5.60 4.61 -14.08
C GLN A 3 4.30 4.13 -13.46
N HIS A 4 4.08 4.45 -12.18
CA HIS A 4 2.86 4.06 -11.49
C HIS A 4 1.68 4.78 -12.15
N THR A 5 0.69 4.00 -12.55
CA THR A 5 -0.49 4.53 -13.22
C THR A 5 -1.63 4.65 -12.21
N TYR A 6 -2.41 5.71 -12.37
CA TYR A 6 -3.51 6.08 -11.45
C TYR A 6 -4.88 5.81 -12.09
N ASP A 7 -4.91 4.98 -13.13
CA ASP A 7 -6.16 4.51 -13.73
C ASP A 7 -6.95 3.62 -12.76
N ASN A 8 -8.27 3.58 -12.99
CA ASN A 8 -9.17 2.84 -12.12
C ASN A 8 -8.76 1.37 -11.98
N GLU A 9 -8.30 0.73 -13.06
CA GLU A 9 -7.91 -0.68 -13.03
C GLU A 9 -6.72 -0.90 -12.08
N SER A 10 -5.63 -0.16 -12.28
CA SER A 10 -4.42 -0.24 -11.44
C SER A 10 -4.70 0.10 -9.98
N VAL A 11 -5.55 1.10 -9.72
CA VAL A 11 -5.95 1.48 -8.36
C VAL A 11 -6.78 0.38 -7.70
N GLN A 12 -7.75 -0.21 -8.42
CA GLN A 12 -8.55 -1.31 -7.88
C GLN A 12 -7.70 -2.57 -7.64
N GLU A 13 -6.73 -2.87 -8.51
CA GLU A 13 -5.78 -3.97 -8.29
C GLU A 13 -4.95 -3.75 -7.01
N LEU A 14 -4.44 -2.53 -6.81
CA LEU A 14 -3.65 -2.19 -5.63
C LEU A 14 -4.47 -2.29 -4.34
N ILE A 15 -5.72 -1.79 -4.35
CA ILE A 15 -6.67 -1.95 -3.25
C ILE A 15 -6.98 -3.43 -3.01
N GLY A 16 -7.19 -4.21 -4.09
CA GLY A 16 -7.46 -5.64 -4.03
C GLY A 16 -6.32 -6.42 -3.38
N TRP A 17 -5.09 -6.11 -3.76
CA TRP A 17 -3.89 -6.65 -3.12
C TRP A 17 -3.88 -6.32 -1.62
N ALA A 18 -4.07 -5.06 -1.24
CA ALA A 18 -4.05 -4.64 0.16
C ALA A 18 -5.13 -5.33 1.00
N LYS A 19 -6.34 -5.50 0.44
CA LYS A 19 -7.43 -6.29 1.07
C LYS A 19 -7.03 -7.75 1.25
N LYS A 20 -6.45 -8.39 0.24
CA LYS A 20 -5.96 -9.77 0.32
C LYS A 20 -4.90 -9.93 1.41
N MET A 21 -4.01 -8.96 1.57
CA MET A 21 -3.00 -8.96 2.65
C MET A 21 -3.66 -8.90 4.02
N LEU A 22 -4.71 -8.09 4.18
CA LEU A 22 -5.50 -8.04 5.41
C LEU A 22 -6.21 -9.37 5.71
N GLU A 23 -6.82 -10.00 4.69
CA GLU A 23 -7.53 -11.28 4.83
C GLU A 23 -6.58 -12.44 5.18
N THR A 24 -5.45 -12.52 4.48
CA THR A 24 -4.41 -13.53 4.72
C THR A 24 -3.57 -13.25 5.97
N LYS A 25 -3.77 -12.09 6.60
CA LYS A 25 -2.94 -11.55 7.69
C LYS A 25 -1.46 -11.47 7.32
N ASN A 26 -1.16 -11.35 6.03
CA ASN A 26 0.20 -11.26 5.51
C ASN A 26 0.68 -9.82 5.52
N TYR A 27 0.76 -9.22 6.71
CA TYR A 27 1.22 -7.86 6.91
C TYR A 27 2.11 -7.81 8.16
N PRO A 28 2.96 -6.79 8.31
CA PRO A 28 3.85 -6.72 9.45
C PRO A 28 3.05 -6.57 10.75
N THR A 29 3.24 -7.54 11.64
CA THR A 29 2.71 -7.55 13.00
C THR A 29 3.59 -6.74 13.97
N GLU A 30 4.86 -6.54 13.60
CA GLU A 30 5.83 -5.73 14.32
C GLU A 30 6.18 -4.45 13.56
N LYS A 31 6.99 -3.58 14.17
CA LYS A 31 7.44 -2.34 13.54
C LYS A 31 8.20 -2.66 12.24
N TYR A 32 7.64 -2.24 11.10
CA TYR A 32 8.22 -2.47 9.79
C TYR A 32 8.63 -1.17 9.13
N GLN A 33 9.91 -1.04 8.80
CA GLN A 33 10.45 0.15 8.17
C GLN A 33 10.38 0.02 6.65
N ILE A 34 9.45 0.75 6.01
CA ILE A 34 9.36 0.80 4.55
C ILE A 34 10.58 1.56 4.00
N ASN A 35 10.84 2.75 4.52
CA ASN A 35 11.95 3.60 4.09
C ASN A 35 12.56 4.34 5.30
N LYS A 36 13.62 5.14 5.08
CA LYS A 36 14.33 5.84 6.17
C LYS A 36 13.42 6.76 7.00
N CYS A 37 12.31 7.24 6.42
CA CYS A 37 11.38 8.17 7.04
C CYS A 37 10.05 7.52 7.47
N THR A 38 9.67 6.39 6.88
CA THR A 38 8.37 5.73 7.11
C THR A 38 8.54 4.40 7.84
N SER A 39 8.01 4.33 9.06
CA SER A 39 7.88 3.10 9.85
C SER A 39 6.42 2.79 10.11
N ILE A 40 5.97 1.61 9.70
CA ILE A 40 4.67 1.07 10.03
C ILE A 40 4.74 0.49 11.44
N ILE A 41 3.91 1.03 12.34
CA ILE A 41 3.79 0.52 13.72
C ILE A 41 2.72 -0.58 13.79
N ASN A 42 1.66 -0.47 12.98
CA ASN A 42 0.58 -1.43 12.90
C ASN A 42 0.21 -1.68 11.44
N GLY A 43 0.66 -2.82 10.89
CA GLY A 43 0.43 -3.18 9.47
C GLY A 43 -1.04 -3.23 9.08
N LYS A 44 -1.89 -3.71 9.99
CA LYS A 44 -3.34 -3.78 9.77
C LYS A 44 -3.94 -2.39 9.59
N LEU A 45 -3.78 -1.53 10.59
CA LEU A 45 -4.34 -0.17 10.56
C LEU A 45 -3.77 0.66 9.40
N TYR A 46 -2.48 0.45 9.08
CA TYR A 46 -1.84 1.13 7.96
C TYR A 46 -2.51 0.77 6.62
N LEU A 47 -2.67 -0.54 6.34
CA LEU A 47 -3.35 -1.00 5.12
C LEU A 47 -4.82 -0.58 5.08
N GLU A 48 -5.56 -0.72 6.18
CA GLU A 48 -6.97 -0.27 6.26
C GLU A 48 -7.10 1.23 5.98
N SER A 49 -6.18 2.05 6.49
CA SER A 49 -6.16 3.51 6.26
C SER A 49 -5.87 3.85 4.80
N LEU A 50 -4.86 3.22 4.19
CA LEU A 50 -4.51 3.44 2.79
C LEU A 50 -5.66 3.03 1.85
N ILE A 51 -6.26 1.85 2.09
CA ILE A 51 -7.42 1.39 1.32
C ILE A 51 -8.56 2.40 1.41
N ALA A 52 -8.90 2.87 2.61
CA ALA A 52 -10.00 3.82 2.80
C ALA A 52 -9.74 5.18 2.13
N MET A 53 -8.51 5.68 2.23
CA MET A 53 -8.10 6.94 1.61
C MET A 53 -8.14 6.85 0.08
N ILE A 54 -7.53 5.81 -0.50
CA ILE A 54 -7.46 5.64 -1.94
C ILE A 54 -8.85 5.35 -2.50
N SER A 55 -9.60 4.41 -1.93
CA SER A 55 -10.93 4.02 -2.43
C SER A 55 -11.91 5.18 -2.52
N ARG A 56 -11.76 6.23 -1.71
CA ARG A 56 -12.65 7.40 -1.69
C ARG A 56 -12.12 8.60 -2.45
N ASN A 57 -10.81 8.69 -2.65
CA ASN A 57 -10.17 9.91 -3.13
C ASN A 57 -9.21 9.69 -4.32
N TRP A 58 -9.14 8.49 -4.89
CA TRP A 58 -8.19 8.16 -5.98
C TRP A 58 -8.33 9.06 -7.22
N GLU A 59 -9.52 9.58 -7.49
CA GLU A 59 -9.76 10.55 -8.58
C GLU A 59 -9.12 11.91 -8.32
N ASN A 60 -8.75 12.21 -7.07
CA ASN A 60 -8.12 13.47 -6.69
C ASN A 60 -6.59 13.36 -6.70
N PRO A 61 -5.89 14.15 -7.55
CA PRO A 61 -4.43 14.12 -7.67
C PRO A 61 -3.67 14.34 -6.36
N THR A 62 -4.26 15.04 -5.40
CA THR A 62 -3.66 15.28 -4.08
C THR A 62 -3.41 13.99 -3.31
N PHE A 63 -4.20 12.94 -3.60
CA PHE A 63 -4.09 11.63 -2.96
C PHE A 63 -3.23 10.65 -3.77
N HIS A 64 -2.66 11.07 -4.90
CA HIS A 64 -1.69 10.24 -5.62
C HIS A 64 -0.50 9.87 -4.73
N SER A 65 -0.08 10.76 -3.82
CA SER A 65 0.96 10.42 -2.82
C SER A 65 0.57 9.25 -1.92
N THR A 66 -0.71 9.05 -1.62
CA THR A 66 -1.20 7.90 -0.84
C THR A 66 -1.19 6.62 -1.66
N ILE A 67 -1.49 6.71 -2.96
CA ILE A 67 -1.39 5.59 -3.91
C ILE A 67 0.07 5.14 -4.02
N GLU A 68 0.99 6.10 -4.18
CA GLU A 68 2.44 5.84 -4.21
C GLU A 68 2.94 5.17 -2.93
N GLN A 69 2.45 5.58 -1.75
CA GLN A 69 2.80 4.95 -0.49
C GLN A 69 2.38 3.48 -0.41
N LEU A 70 1.23 3.13 -0.98
CA LEU A 70 0.76 1.74 -1.00
C LEU A 70 1.56 0.89 -2.01
N TRP A 71 1.92 1.47 -3.15
CA TRP A 71 2.84 0.85 -4.11
C TRP A 71 4.21 0.57 -3.51
N GLU A 72 4.84 1.57 -2.89
CA GLU A 72 6.16 1.41 -2.29
C GLU A 72 6.14 0.34 -1.19
N TYR A 73 5.08 0.31 -0.39
CA TYR A 73 4.86 -0.73 0.61
C TYR A 73 4.77 -2.13 -0.03
N ARG A 74 3.98 -2.26 -1.10
CA ARG A 74 3.83 -3.51 -1.85
C ARG A 74 5.16 -3.99 -2.41
N GLU A 75 5.88 -3.15 -3.16
CA GLU A 75 7.18 -3.51 -3.75
C GLU A 75 8.18 -3.95 -2.68
N LYS A 76 8.25 -3.22 -1.55
CA LYS A 76 9.11 -3.55 -0.41
C LYS A 76 8.74 -4.88 0.25
N TRP A 77 7.45 -5.15 0.38
CA TRP A 77 6.96 -6.37 1.00
C TRP A 77 7.19 -7.59 0.11
N GLU A 78 6.86 -7.49 -1.18
CA GLU A 78 7.09 -8.57 -2.15
C GLU A 78 8.61 -8.83 -2.34
N SER A 79 9.43 -7.78 -2.41
CA SER A 79 10.90 -7.91 -2.48
C SER A 79 11.53 -8.56 -1.23
N ARG A 80 10.83 -8.55 -0.09
CA ARG A 80 11.29 -9.24 1.12
C ARG A 80 11.03 -10.75 1.03
N GLU A 81 9.93 -11.16 0.43
CA GLU A 81 9.53 -12.57 0.29
C GLU A 81 10.37 -13.29 -0.79
N GLU A 82 10.99 -12.57 -1.72
CA GLU A 82 11.91 -13.13 -2.73
C GLU A 82 13.34 -13.45 -2.21
N LYS A 83 13.61 -13.31 -0.91
CA LYS A 83 14.92 -13.58 -0.29
C LYS A 83 14.88 -14.76 0.68
#